data_AF-A0A8X6JWM3-F1
#
_entry.id   AF-A0A8X6JWM3-F1
#
_cell.length_a   1.000
_cell.length_b   1.000
_cell.length_c   1.000
_cell.angle_alpha   90.00
_cell.angle_beta   90.00
_cell.angle_gamma   90.00
#
_symmetry.space_group_name_H-M   'P 1'
#
loop_
_entity.id
_entity.type
_entity.pdbx_description
1 polymer ?
#
loop_
_entity_poly.entity_id
_entity_poly.type
_entity_poly.pdbx_seq_one_letter_code
_entity_poly.pdbx_strand_id
1 'polypeptide(L)'
;MFCLLTKFIQVSEKSSRKAEKVKIAKGLVRAGISVDIVSKAIGLFANECTNCSIHYKIGKKIKEWRLVREYTQKDLAKKIGITRHKISKYEQGETAVPLDKLYEIAEALLISITDLLPESTENEVENELPSLIEEYKKIENQELRYALIKSLFEGIRICEEKVRKAERIKVAKDLVKEGISIDIILQTLGISASII
;
A
#
# COMPACT_ATOMS: atom_id res chain seq x y z
N MET A 1 -1.89 26.52 -14.73
CA MET A 1 -3.15 25.85 -14.32
C MET A 1 -3.43 24.53 -15.06
N PHE A 2 -3.52 24.47 -16.40
CA PHE A 2 -3.92 23.24 -17.13
C PHE A 2 -2.92 22.06 -17.02
N CYS A 3 -1.60 22.30 -17.09
CA CYS A 3 -0.58 21.26 -16.87
C CYS A 3 -0.57 20.71 -15.43
N LEU A 4 -0.98 21.50 -14.44
CA LEU A 4 -1.01 21.08 -13.04
C LEU A 4 -2.22 20.17 -12.77
N LEU A 5 -3.38 20.53 -13.31
CA LEU A 5 -4.59 19.70 -13.21
C LEU A 5 -4.39 18.34 -13.87
N THR A 6 -3.73 18.28 -15.03
CA THR A 6 -3.46 17.01 -15.73
C THR A 6 -2.48 16.12 -14.96
N LYS A 7 -1.39 16.67 -14.40
CA LYS A 7 -0.50 15.92 -13.50
C LYS A 7 -1.21 15.43 -12.24
N PHE A 8 -2.00 16.30 -11.60
CA PHE A 8 -2.77 15.94 -10.40
C PHE A 8 -3.77 14.81 -10.68
N ILE A 9 -4.50 14.89 -11.80
CA ILE A 9 -5.41 13.83 -12.25
C ILE A 9 -4.63 12.52 -12.48
N GLN A 10 -3.49 12.56 -13.17
CA GLN A 10 -2.68 11.35 -13.39
C GLN A 10 -2.22 10.70 -12.08
N VAL A 11 -1.77 11.51 -11.12
CA VAL A 11 -1.34 11.03 -9.80
C VAL A 11 -2.52 10.46 -9.02
N SER A 12 -3.67 11.14 -9.00
CA SER A 12 -4.87 10.67 -8.29
C SER A 12 -5.44 9.39 -8.90
N GLU A 13 -5.43 9.27 -10.24
CA GLU A 13 -5.80 8.04 -10.96
C GLU A 13 -4.85 6.88 -10.64
N LYS A 14 -3.53 7.12 -10.68
CA LYS A 14 -2.51 6.10 -10.36
C LYS A 14 -2.63 5.62 -8.92
N SER A 15 -2.82 6.55 -7.98
CA SER A 15 -3.03 6.26 -6.56
C SER A 15 -4.31 5.45 -6.35
N SER A 16 -5.43 5.88 -6.93
CA SER A 16 -6.73 5.19 -6.85
C SER A 16 -6.68 3.77 -7.43
N ARG A 17 -6.00 3.60 -8.57
CA ARG A 17 -5.77 2.28 -9.19
C ARG A 17 -4.98 1.36 -8.28
N LYS A 18 -3.87 1.86 -7.72
CA LYS A 18 -3.01 1.09 -6.80
C LYS A 18 -3.78 0.69 -5.53
N ALA A 19 -4.53 1.62 -4.94
CA ALA A 19 -5.34 1.35 -3.75
C ALA A 19 -6.41 0.27 -4.02
N GLU A 20 -7.09 0.32 -5.17
CA GLU A 20 -8.09 -0.68 -5.53
C GLU A 20 -7.48 -2.07 -5.76
N LYS A 21 -6.35 -2.15 -6.47
CA LYS A 21 -5.60 -3.40 -6.64
C LYS A 21 -5.23 -4.04 -5.31
N VAL A 22 -4.73 -3.25 -4.37
CA VAL A 22 -4.37 -3.73 -3.02
C VAL A 22 -5.60 -4.23 -2.26
N LYS A 23 -6.73 -3.52 -2.37
CA LYS A 23 -8.00 -3.94 -1.76
C LYS A 23 -8.47 -5.29 -2.30
N ILE A 24 -8.43 -5.47 -3.63
CA ILE A 24 -8.80 -6.73 -4.29
C ILE A 24 -7.86 -7.86 -3.87
N ALA A 25 -6.55 -7.62 -3.92
CA ALA A 25 -5.54 -8.62 -3.55
C ALA A 25 -5.77 -9.17 -2.14
N LYS A 26 -6.00 -8.27 -1.16
CA LYS A 26 -6.32 -8.65 0.22
C LYS A 26 -7.60 -9.49 0.33
N GLY A 27 -8.62 -9.17 -0.47
CA GLY A 27 -9.87 -9.92 -0.54
C GLY A 27 -9.64 -11.35 -1.06
N LEU A 28 -8.88 -11.51 -2.13
CA LEU A 28 -8.58 -12.82 -2.73
C LEU A 28 -7.75 -13.71 -1.81
N VAL A 29 -6.75 -13.13 -1.14
CA VAL A 29 -5.94 -13.87 -0.14
C VAL A 29 -6.82 -14.32 1.02
N ARG A 30 -7.76 -13.49 1.49
CA ARG A 30 -8.75 -13.89 2.52
C ARG A 30 -9.69 -15.00 2.05
N ALA A 31 -9.96 -15.08 0.75
CA ALA A 31 -10.74 -16.15 0.13
C ALA A 31 -9.91 -17.45 -0.09
N GLY A 32 -8.65 -17.48 0.34
CA GLY A 32 -7.79 -18.67 0.28
C GLY A 32 -6.98 -18.82 -1.00
N ILE A 33 -6.95 -17.81 -1.87
CA ILE A 33 -6.14 -17.84 -3.11
C ILE A 33 -4.65 -17.60 -2.77
N SER A 34 -3.76 -18.40 -3.35
CA SER A 34 -2.31 -18.27 -3.14
C SER A 34 -1.80 -16.88 -3.53
N VAL A 35 -0.93 -16.32 -2.68
CA VAL A 35 -0.31 -15.00 -2.89
C VAL A 35 0.44 -14.93 -4.22
N ASP A 36 1.04 -16.03 -4.68
CA ASP A 36 1.76 -16.08 -5.96
C ASP A 36 0.82 -15.89 -7.15
N ILE A 37 -0.37 -16.50 -7.09
CA ILE A 37 -1.42 -16.37 -8.11
C ILE A 37 -1.97 -14.93 -8.09
N VAL A 38 -2.25 -14.38 -6.91
CA VAL A 38 -2.75 -13.00 -6.75
C VAL A 38 -1.72 -11.98 -7.26
N SER A 39 -0.44 -12.15 -6.90
CA SER A 39 0.66 -11.28 -7.33
C SER A 39 0.81 -11.29 -8.85
N LYS A 40 0.81 -12.48 -9.45
CA LYS A 40 0.88 -12.67 -10.91
C LYS A 40 -0.31 -12.03 -11.64
N ALA A 41 -1.54 -12.28 -11.18
CA ALA A 41 -2.76 -11.79 -11.84
C ALA A 41 -2.94 -10.27 -11.74
N ILE A 42 -2.63 -9.68 -10.57
CA ILE A 42 -2.89 -8.25 -10.32
C ILE A 42 -1.68 -7.39 -10.74
N GLY A 43 -0.51 -8.00 -10.94
CA GLY A 43 0.74 -7.29 -11.21
C GLY A 43 1.15 -6.43 -10.02
N LEU A 44 0.95 -6.96 -8.80
CA LEU A 44 1.43 -6.38 -7.54
C LEU A 44 2.59 -7.22 -7.03
N PHE A 45 3.50 -6.62 -6.28
CA PHE A 45 4.50 -7.41 -5.55
C PHE A 45 3.82 -8.22 -4.43
N ALA A 46 4.32 -9.42 -4.13
CA ALA A 46 3.73 -10.30 -3.12
C ALA A 46 3.54 -9.63 -1.73
N ASN A 47 4.41 -8.68 -1.39
CA ASN A 47 4.32 -7.88 -0.17
C ASN A 47 3.20 -6.80 -0.18
N GLU A 48 2.61 -6.48 -1.33
CA GLU A 48 1.48 -5.55 -1.47
C GLU A 48 0.12 -6.30 -1.38
N CYS A 49 0.11 -7.60 -1.65
CA CYS A 49 -1.10 -8.45 -1.63
C CYS A 49 -1.50 -8.92 -0.23
N THR A 50 -0.53 -9.05 0.67
CA THR A 50 -0.77 -9.35 2.07
C THR A 50 -1.19 -8.08 2.82
N ASN A 51 -2.13 -8.20 3.76
CA ASN A 51 -2.20 -7.25 4.88
C ASN A 51 -0.88 -7.38 5.65
N CYS A 52 0.20 -6.79 5.15
CA CYS A 52 1.45 -6.70 5.87
C CYS A 52 1.18 -5.79 7.05
N SER A 53 0.88 -6.41 8.19
CA SER A 53 0.89 -5.75 9.49
C SER A 53 2.14 -4.87 9.57
N ILE A 54 2.05 -3.76 10.30
CA ILE A 54 3.20 -2.93 10.65
C ILE A 54 4.38 -3.81 11.12
N HIS A 55 4.09 -4.89 11.84
CA HIS A 55 5.08 -5.86 12.30
C HIS A 55 5.77 -6.61 11.15
N TYR A 56 5.05 -6.97 10.09
CA TYR A 56 5.66 -7.60 8.91
C TYR A 56 6.57 -6.62 8.17
N LYS A 57 6.16 -5.35 8.03
CA LYS A 57 6.99 -4.33 7.36
C LYS A 57 8.30 -4.10 8.11
N ILE A 58 8.21 -3.95 9.43
CA ILE A 58 9.39 -3.84 10.31
C ILE A 58 10.23 -5.12 10.23
N GLY A 59 9.61 -6.29 10.34
CA GLY A 59 10.27 -7.59 10.22
C GLY A 59 11.05 -7.77 8.92
N LYS A 60 10.48 -7.29 7.80
CA LYS A 60 11.12 -7.30 6.49
C LYS A 60 12.37 -6.41 6.47
N LYS A 61 12.28 -5.18 7.00
CA LYS A 61 13.44 -4.27 7.11
C LYS A 61 14.55 -4.87 7.98
N ILE A 62 14.19 -5.52 9.10
CA ILE A 62 15.14 -6.24 9.96
C ILE A 62 15.86 -7.33 9.16
N LYS A 63 15.11 -8.15 8.40
CA LYS A 63 15.69 -9.21 7.56
C LYS A 63 16.60 -8.65 6.47
N GLU A 64 16.18 -7.59 5.79
CA GLU A 64 16.94 -6.93 4.72
C GLU A 64 18.29 -6.45 5.26
N TRP A 65 18.29 -5.67 6.35
CA TRP A 65 19.52 -5.17 6.97
C TRP A 65 20.38 -6.29 7.59
N ARG A 66 19.77 -7.32 8.16
CA ARG A 66 20.50 -8.50 8.64
C ARG A 66 21.31 -9.17 7.52
N LEU A 67 20.71 -9.31 6.33
CA LEU A 67 21.38 -9.89 5.17
C LEU A 67 22.47 -8.97 4.62
N VAL A 68 22.28 -7.65 4.64
CA VAL A 68 23.34 -6.67 4.29
C VAL A 68 24.54 -6.78 5.23
N ARG A 69 24.32 -7.12 6.49
CA ARG A 69 25.38 -7.40 7.48
C ARG A 69 25.90 -8.84 7.43
N GLU A 70 25.44 -9.65 6.48
CA GLU A 70 25.81 -11.06 6.31
C GLU A 70 25.54 -11.92 7.55
N TYR A 71 24.61 -11.51 8.41
CA TYR A 71 24.26 -12.24 9.62
C TYR A 71 23.23 -13.32 9.33
N THR A 72 23.36 -14.50 9.94
CA THR A 72 22.26 -15.44 10.04
C THR A 72 21.26 -14.99 11.12
N GLN A 73 20.05 -15.53 11.12
CA GLN A 73 19.09 -15.28 12.22
C GLN A 73 19.68 -15.67 13.59
N LYS A 74 20.58 -16.67 13.64
CA LYS A 74 21.26 -17.10 14.86
C LYS A 74 22.30 -16.07 15.32
N ASP A 75 22.96 -15.39 14.39
CA ASP A 75 23.98 -14.38 14.72
C ASP A 75 23.36 -13.11 15.27
N LEU A 76 22.28 -12.63 14.63
CA LEU A 76 21.51 -11.50 15.16
C LEU A 76 20.92 -11.83 16.53
N ALA A 77 20.36 -13.03 16.70
CA ALA A 77 19.81 -13.49 17.97
C ALA A 77 20.86 -13.49 19.10
N LYS A 78 22.09 -13.94 18.82
CA LYS A 78 23.21 -13.91 19.77
C LYS A 78 23.59 -12.49 20.17
N LYS A 79 23.62 -11.55 19.22
CA LYS A 79 24.00 -10.15 19.48
C LYS A 79 23.05 -9.44 20.42
N ILE A 80 21.75 -9.73 20.35
CA ILE A 80 20.72 -9.07 21.16
C ILE A 80 20.18 -9.95 22.31
N GLY A 81 20.82 -11.11 22.56
CA GLY A 81 20.48 -11.98 23.68
C GLY A 81 19.10 -12.65 23.62
N ILE A 82 18.62 -13.03 22.43
CA ILE A 82 17.35 -13.76 22.27
C ILE A 82 17.52 -15.07 21.48
N THR A 83 16.43 -15.82 21.30
CA THR A 83 16.45 -17.07 20.53
C THR A 83 16.31 -16.82 19.02
N ARG A 84 16.94 -17.69 18.21
CA ARG A 84 16.81 -17.67 16.74
C ARG A 84 15.34 -17.76 16.29
N HIS A 85 14.52 -18.53 17.00
CA HIS A 85 13.08 -18.65 16.74
C HIS A 85 12.36 -17.30 16.91
N LYS A 86 12.74 -16.52 17.93
CA LYS A 86 12.15 -15.21 18.18
C LYS A 86 12.51 -14.19 17.10
N ILE A 87 13.75 -14.21 16.60
CA ILE A 87 14.14 -13.45 15.39
C ILE A 87 13.30 -13.87 14.18
N SER A 88 13.10 -15.17 13.95
CA SER A 88 12.25 -15.63 12.84
C SER A 88 10.84 -15.07 12.92
N LYS A 89 10.21 -15.14 14.09
CA LYS A 89 8.86 -14.59 14.32
C LYS A 89 8.80 -13.08 14.11
N TYR A 90 9.84 -12.35 14.51
CA TYR A 90 9.95 -10.91 14.23
C TYR A 90 10.05 -10.65 12.73
N GLU A 91 10.94 -11.34 12.01
CA GLU A 91 11.13 -11.17 10.57
C GLU A 91 9.89 -11.55 9.75
N GLN A 92 9.13 -12.53 10.22
CA GLN A 92 7.86 -12.97 9.60
C GLN A 92 6.68 -12.08 9.99
N GLY A 93 6.85 -11.15 10.93
CA GLY A 93 5.77 -10.31 11.44
C GLY A 93 4.70 -11.06 12.25
N GLU A 94 4.97 -12.30 12.67
CA GLU A 94 4.08 -13.11 13.50
C GLU A 94 3.95 -12.57 14.93
N THR A 95 4.95 -11.80 15.38
CA THR A 95 4.97 -11.19 16.71
C THR A 95 5.52 -9.77 16.61
N ALA A 96 4.88 -8.86 17.35
CA ALA A 96 5.37 -7.49 17.47
C ALA A 96 6.79 -7.46 18.06
N VAL A 97 7.65 -6.62 17.48
CA VAL A 97 8.97 -6.32 18.05
C VAL A 97 8.77 -5.27 19.15
N PRO A 98 9.10 -5.58 20.42
CA PRO A 98 9.10 -4.58 21.48
C PRO A 98 10.05 -3.42 21.16
N LEU A 99 9.75 -2.21 21.63
CA LEU A 99 10.54 -1.03 21.29
C LEU A 99 12.00 -1.13 21.74
N ASP A 100 12.24 -1.62 22.96
CA ASP A 100 13.57 -1.94 23.50
C ASP A 100 14.34 -2.88 22.57
N LYS A 101 13.69 -3.95 22.09
CA LYS A 101 14.31 -4.88 21.13
C LYS A 101 14.52 -4.26 19.75
N LEU A 102 13.67 -3.34 19.33
CA LEU A 102 13.85 -2.64 18.06
C LEU A 102 15.11 -1.75 18.10
N TYR A 103 15.38 -1.08 19.23
CA TYR A 103 16.64 -0.35 19.46
C TYR A 103 17.85 -1.28 19.44
N GLU A 104 17.82 -2.37 20.22
CA GLU A 104 18.94 -3.34 20.25
C GLU A 104 19.22 -3.93 18.86
N ILE A 105 18.19 -4.19 18.05
CA ILE A 105 18.33 -4.67 16.68
C ILE A 105 18.98 -3.61 15.80
N ALA A 106 18.56 -2.35 15.88
CA ALA A 106 19.15 -1.25 15.11
C ALA A 106 20.64 -1.07 15.44
N GLU A 107 20.99 -1.11 16.73
CA GLU A 107 22.38 -1.07 17.19
C GLU A 107 23.20 -2.27 16.68
N ALA A 108 22.68 -3.48 16.81
CA ALA A 108 23.35 -4.69 16.34
C ALA A 108 23.57 -4.70 14.81
N LEU A 109 22.69 -4.03 14.06
CA LEU A 109 22.75 -3.85 12.62
C LEU A 109 23.48 -2.58 12.18
N LEU A 110 23.94 -1.74 13.12
CA LEU A 110 24.63 -0.47 12.87
C LEU A 110 23.85 0.45 11.92
N ILE A 111 22.58 0.67 12.23
CA ILE A 111 21.65 1.55 11.49
C ILE A 111 20.85 2.43 12.45
N SER A 112 20.16 3.45 11.93
CA SER A 112 19.19 4.18 12.72
C SER A 112 17.93 3.35 12.93
N ILE A 113 17.27 3.49 14.08
CA ILE A 113 15.96 2.87 14.32
C ILE A 113 14.92 3.28 13.26
N THR A 114 15.05 4.49 12.72
CA THR A 114 14.17 5.01 11.64
C THR A 114 14.27 4.16 10.37
N ASP A 115 15.42 3.54 10.11
CA ASP A 115 15.62 2.69 8.92
C ASP A 115 14.85 1.36 9.01
N LEU A 116 14.41 0.99 10.21
CA LEU A 116 13.55 -0.17 10.46
C LEU A 116 12.06 0.16 10.40
N LEU A 117 11.69 1.43 10.42
CA LEU A 117 10.31 1.87 10.35
C LEU A 117 9.86 1.93 8.88
N PRO A 118 8.59 1.60 8.57
CA PRO A 118 8.09 1.85 7.23
C PRO A 118 8.02 3.34 6.97
N GLU A 119 8.38 3.73 5.75
CA GLU A 119 8.14 5.08 5.25
C GLU A 119 6.66 5.43 5.45
N SER A 120 6.41 6.55 6.12
CA SER A 120 5.08 7.14 6.12
C SER A 120 4.74 7.46 4.67
N THR A 121 3.58 7.03 4.21
CA THR A 121 3.02 7.44 2.91
C THR A 121 2.61 8.91 2.91
N GLU A 122 3.18 9.72 3.79
CA GLU A 122 2.93 11.14 3.89
C GLU A 122 3.88 11.86 2.94
N ASN A 123 3.42 11.89 1.68
CA ASN A 123 3.56 13.01 0.77
C ASN A 123 4.98 13.35 0.29
N GLU A 124 5.47 12.60 -0.70
CA GLU A 124 6.12 13.24 -1.85
C GLU A 124 5.05 13.90 -2.72
N VAL A 125 4.36 14.90 -2.18
CA VAL A 125 3.66 15.88 -3.00
C VAL A 125 4.68 16.98 -3.20
N GLU A 126 5.32 17.02 -4.37
CA GLU A 126 6.04 18.22 -4.82
C GLU A 126 5.15 19.43 -4.52
N ASN A 127 5.70 20.40 -3.78
CA ASN A 127 5.04 21.51 -3.09
C ASN A 127 4.25 22.47 -4.03
N GLU A 128 3.17 21.98 -4.65
CA GLU A 128 2.21 22.76 -5.46
C GLU A 128 0.86 22.96 -4.74
N LEU A 129 0.67 22.32 -3.58
CA LEU A 129 -0.50 22.52 -2.73
C LEU A 129 -0.59 23.96 -2.19
N PRO A 130 0.51 24.61 -1.77
CA PRO A 130 0.46 25.97 -1.24
C PRO A 130 -0.02 27.01 -2.27
N SER A 131 0.41 26.90 -3.53
CA SER A 131 0.05 27.85 -4.60
C SER A 131 -1.44 27.82 -4.95
N LEU A 132 -2.03 26.61 -5.02
CA LEU A 132 -3.46 26.42 -5.26
C LEU A 132 -4.34 26.93 -4.11
N ILE A 133 -3.90 26.74 -2.86
CA ILE A 133 -4.60 27.26 -1.68
C ILE A 133 -4.62 28.80 -1.71
N GLU A 134 -3.52 29.41 -2.14
CA GLU A 134 -3.39 30.86 -2.22
C GLU A 134 -4.25 31.47 -3.33
N GLU A 135 -4.33 30.83 -4.50
CA GLU A 135 -5.27 31.20 -5.57
C GLU A 135 -6.73 31.07 -5.11
N TYR A 136 -7.07 30.00 -4.40
CA TYR A 136 -8.42 29.78 -3.87
C TYR A 136 -8.83 30.83 -2.83
N LYS A 137 -7.90 31.28 -1.99
CA LYS A 137 -8.15 32.33 -0.98
C LYS A 137 -8.50 33.69 -1.61
N LYS A 138 -8.09 33.95 -2.85
CA LYS A 138 -8.39 35.21 -3.59
C LYS A 138 -9.86 35.34 -3.99
N ILE A 139 -10.65 34.26 -3.94
CA ILE A 139 -12.08 34.31 -4.25
C ILE A 139 -12.81 34.93 -3.05
N GLU A 140 -13.15 36.21 -3.10
CA GLU A 140 -13.77 36.92 -1.96
C GLU A 140 -15.14 36.35 -1.55
N ASN A 141 -15.95 35.94 -2.52
CA ASN A 141 -17.26 35.39 -2.26
C ASN A 141 -17.17 33.96 -1.67
N GLN A 142 -17.58 33.84 -0.40
CA GLN A 142 -17.50 32.59 0.36
C GLN A 142 -18.42 31.48 -0.20
N GLU A 143 -19.59 31.82 -0.73
CA GLU A 143 -20.51 30.86 -1.33
C GLU A 143 -19.94 30.28 -2.62
N LEU A 144 -19.37 31.13 -3.48
CA LEU A 144 -18.68 30.71 -4.70
C LEU A 144 -17.46 29.83 -4.37
N ARG A 145 -16.71 30.19 -3.33
CA ARG A 145 -15.61 29.37 -2.80
C ARG A 145 -16.09 27.97 -2.46
N TYR A 146 -17.10 27.89 -1.59
CA TYR A 146 -17.63 26.62 -1.11
C TYR A 146 -18.19 25.77 -2.25
N ALA A 147 -18.93 26.39 -3.18
CA ALA A 147 -19.46 25.72 -4.36
C ALA A 147 -18.33 25.12 -5.22
N LEU A 148 -17.25 25.88 -5.45
CA LEU A 148 -16.09 25.42 -6.21
C LEU A 148 -15.42 24.20 -5.55
N ILE A 149 -15.13 24.28 -4.24
CA ILE A 149 -14.58 23.14 -3.49
C ILE A 149 -15.49 21.93 -3.60
N LYS A 150 -16.79 22.11 -3.36
CA LYS A 150 -17.76 21.02 -3.40
C LYS A 150 -17.80 20.36 -4.77
N SER A 151 -17.85 21.14 -5.85
CA SER A 151 -17.84 20.63 -7.22
C SER A 151 -16.54 19.92 -7.56
N LEU A 152 -15.39 20.42 -7.10
CA LEU A 152 -14.09 19.77 -7.30
C LEU A 152 -14.00 18.44 -6.57
N PHE A 153 -14.38 18.38 -5.29
CA PHE A 153 -14.41 17.14 -4.53
C PHE A 153 -15.33 16.10 -5.17
N GLU A 154 -16.51 16.53 -5.60
CA GLU A 154 -17.47 15.64 -6.24
C GLU A 154 -16.95 15.13 -7.59
N GLY A 155 -16.32 16.00 -8.40
CA GLY A 155 -15.66 15.61 -9.64
C GLY A 155 -14.54 14.60 -9.43
N ILE A 156 -13.68 14.81 -8.42
CA ILE A 156 -12.62 13.87 -8.04
C ILE A 156 -13.23 12.53 -7.63
N ARG A 157 -14.24 12.54 -6.75
CA ARG A 157 -14.93 11.32 -6.30
C ARG A 157 -15.48 10.51 -7.47
N ILE A 158 -16.13 11.16 -8.43
CA ILE A 158 -16.68 10.51 -9.64
C ILE A 158 -15.55 9.92 -10.49
N CYS A 159 -14.47 10.66 -10.70
CA CYS A 159 -13.31 10.16 -11.44
C CYS A 159 -12.68 8.93 -10.75
N GLU A 160 -12.47 8.99 -9.43
CA GLU A 160 -11.95 7.86 -8.65
C GLU A 160 -12.84 6.62 -8.77
N GLU A 161 -14.15 6.76 -8.67
CA GLU A 161 -15.10 5.65 -8.82
C GLU A 161 -15.04 5.01 -10.21
N LYS A 162 -14.93 5.82 -11.27
CA LYS A 162 -14.75 5.32 -12.65
C LYS A 162 -13.45 4.53 -12.79
N VAL A 163 -12.35 5.05 -12.25
CA VAL A 163 -11.04 4.39 -12.27
C VAL A 163 -11.08 3.07 -11.52
N ARG A 164 -11.65 3.04 -10.31
CA ARG A 164 -11.81 1.81 -9.50
C ARG A 164 -12.64 0.77 -10.23
N LYS A 165 -13.76 1.17 -10.85
CA LYS A 165 -14.63 0.26 -11.62
C LYS A 165 -13.90 -0.32 -12.83
N ALA A 166 -13.19 0.51 -13.60
CA ALA A 166 -12.39 0.03 -14.74
C ALA A 166 -11.31 -0.96 -14.29
N GLU A 167 -10.63 -0.69 -13.17
CA GLU A 167 -9.58 -1.57 -12.65
C GLU A 167 -10.13 -2.91 -12.17
N ARG A 168 -11.29 -2.91 -11.49
CA ARG A 168 -12.00 -4.13 -11.08
C ARG A 168 -12.31 -5.03 -12.28
N ILE A 169 -12.81 -4.45 -13.38
CA ILE A 169 -13.12 -5.21 -14.61
C ILE A 169 -11.84 -5.80 -15.20
N LYS A 170 -10.76 -5.02 -15.26
CA LYS A 170 -9.47 -5.48 -15.76
C LYS A 170 -8.95 -6.67 -14.95
N VAL A 171 -8.91 -6.51 -13.62
CA VAL A 171 -8.45 -7.57 -12.71
C VAL A 171 -9.33 -8.82 -12.82
N ALA A 172 -10.66 -8.67 -12.89
CA ALA A 172 -11.57 -9.81 -13.08
C ALA A 172 -11.20 -10.64 -14.30
N LYS A 173 -10.97 -9.99 -15.46
CA LYS A 173 -10.56 -10.67 -16.69
C LYS A 173 -9.23 -11.41 -16.55
N ASP A 174 -8.27 -10.84 -15.83
CA ASP A 174 -6.97 -11.47 -15.63
C ASP A 174 -7.05 -12.65 -14.64
N LEU A 175 -7.89 -12.57 -13.61
CA LEU A 175 -8.16 -13.68 -12.67
C LEU A 175 -8.83 -14.88 -13.36
N VAL A 176 -9.77 -14.63 -14.29
CA VAL A 176 -10.40 -15.70 -15.09
C VAL A 176 -9.37 -16.43 -15.95
N LYS A 177 -8.43 -15.70 -16.58
CA LYS A 177 -7.35 -16.32 -17.37
C LYS A 177 -6.43 -17.21 -16.52
N GLU A 178 -6.24 -16.85 -15.26
CA GLU A 178 -5.48 -17.66 -14.29
C GLU A 178 -6.29 -18.81 -13.68
N GLY A 179 -7.52 -19.05 -14.16
CA GLY A 179 -8.34 -20.21 -13.79
C GLY A 179 -9.06 -20.09 -12.44
N ILE A 180 -9.20 -18.86 -11.90
CA ILE A 180 -9.90 -18.64 -10.63
C ILE A 180 -11.42 -18.72 -10.84
N SER A 181 -12.11 -19.36 -9.89
CA SER A 181 -13.58 -19.51 -9.93
C SER A 181 -14.29 -18.16 -10.02
N ILE A 182 -15.24 -18.07 -10.95
CA ILE A 182 -16.07 -16.88 -11.17
C ILE A 182 -16.81 -16.48 -9.90
N ASP A 183 -17.30 -17.44 -9.10
CA ASP A 183 -18.00 -17.15 -7.84
C ASP A 183 -17.11 -16.41 -6.84
N ILE A 184 -15.84 -16.80 -6.74
CA ILE A 184 -14.86 -16.15 -5.86
C ILE A 184 -14.55 -14.74 -6.36
N ILE A 185 -14.46 -14.55 -7.68
CA ILE A 185 -14.21 -13.24 -8.30
C ILE A 185 -15.40 -12.30 -8.04
N LEU A 186 -16.63 -12.77 -8.26
CA LEU A 186 -17.85 -11.96 -8.05
C LEU A 186 -18.01 -11.56 -6.58
N GLN A 187 -17.81 -12.49 -5.65
CA GLN A 187 -17.85 -12.23 -4.21
C GLN A 187 -16.78 -11.22 -3.76
N THR A 188 -15.56 -11.34 -4.30
CA THR A 188 -14.42 -10.52 -3.87
C THR A 188 -14.46 -9.11 -4.45
N LEU A 189 -14.81 -8.97 -5.74
CA LEU A 189 -14.77 -7.69 -6.43
C LEU A 189 -16.12 -6.95 -6.40
N GLY A 190 -17.21 -7.62 -6.00
CA GLY A 190 -18.55 -7.03 -5.95
C GLY A 190 -19.03 -6.56 -7.32
N ILE A 191 -18.76 -7.35 -8.36
CA ILE A 191 -19.15 -7.07 -9.75
C ILE A 191 -20.31 -8.00 -10.14
N SER A 192 -21.13 -7.57 -11.10
CA SER A 192 -22.13 -8.44 -11.75
C SER A 192 -21.49 -9.46 -12.68
N ALA A 193 -22.07 -10.66 -12.75
CA ALA A 193 -21.69 -11.71 -13.68
C ALA A 193 -21.76 -11.27 -15.15
N SER A 194 -22.61 -10.30 -15.48
CA SER A 194 -22.76 -9.77 -16.84
C SER A 194 -21.56 -8.99 -17.40
N ILE A 195 -20.51 -8.78 -16.59
CA ILE A 195 -19.37 -7.91 -16.92
C ILE A 195 -18.08 -8.72 -17.19
N ILE A 196 -18.07 -10.00 -16.81
CA ILE A 196 -16.94 -10.93 -16.92
C ILE A 196 -17.18 -11.84 -18.12
#